data_AF-A0A828T683-F1
#
_entry.id   AF-A0A828T683-F1
#
_cell.length_a   1.000
_cell.length_b   1.000
_cell.length_c   1.000
_cell.angle_alpha   90.00
_cell.angle_beta   90.00
_cell.angle_gamma   90.00
#
_symmetry.space_group_name_H-M   'P 1'
#
loop_
_entity.id
_entity.type
_entity.pdbx_description
1 polymer ?
#
loop_
_entity_poly.entity_id
_entity_poly.type
_entity_poly.pdbx_seq_one_letter_code
_entity_poly.pdbx_strand_id
1 'polypeptide(L)'
;MLAYTYEENGKFVLKEKEKPTLQSEDDAIVRVTLASICSSDLHIKHGAVPRAVPGITVGHEMVGIVEETGRRVTKVKPEDRVTVNVETFCGECFSVKMGL
;
A
#
# COMPACT_ATOMS: atom_id res chain seq x y z
N MET A 1 1.37 -4.76 14.56
CA MET A 1 0.12 -4.54 13.80
C MET A 1 -0.11 -5.75 12.92
N LEU A 2 -1.36 -6.20 12.84
CA LEU A 2 -1.70 -7.33 11.96
C LEU A 2 -1.63 -6.90 10.49
N ALA A 3 -0.99 -7.72 9.67
CA ALA A 3 -0.85 -7.51 8.23
C ALA A 3 -1.19 -8.81 7.47
N TYR A 4 -2.05 -8.70 6.45
CA TYR A 4 -2.38 -9.82 5.58
C TYR A 4 -1.19 -10.12 4.67
N THR A 5 -0.58 -11.29 4.87
CA THR A 5 0.75 -11.62 4.35
C THR A 5 0.70 -12.90 3.53
N TYR A 6 1.29 -12.86 2.33
CA TYR A 6 1.49 -14.05 1.50
C TYR A 6 2.68 -14.85 2.03
N GLU A 7 2.47 -16.10 2.42
CA GLU A 7 3.54 -16.92 3.04
C GLU A 7 4.06 -17.99 2.06
N GLU A 8 3.16 -18.62 1.30
CA GLU A 8 3.49 -19.63 0.30
C GLU A 8 2.29 -19.83 -0.64
N ASN A 9 2.47 -20.58 -1.73
CA ASN A 9 1.42 -20.80 -2.72
C ASN A 9 0.13 -21.33 -2.04
N GLY A 10 -0.98 -20.64 -2.28
CA GLY A 10 -2.29 -20.95 -1.72
C GLY A 10 -2.55 -20.40 -0.32
N LYS A 11 -1.55 -19.83 0.37
CA LYS A 11 -1.63 -19.51 1.80
C LYS A 11 -1.30 -18.04 2.11
N PHE A 12 -2.28 -17.42 2.76
CA PHE A 12 -2.09 -16.14 3.43
C PHE A 12 -2.35 -16.29 4.92
N VAL A 13 -1.67 -15.46 5.71
CA VAL A 13 -1.81 -15.40 7.15
C VAL A 13 -1.89 -13.96 7.62
N LEU A 14 -2.58 -13.72 8.73
CA LEU A 14 -2.40 -12.47 9.48
C LEU A 14 -1.13 -12.60 10.31
N LYS A 15 -0.15 -11.75 10.03
CA LYS A 15 1.15 -11.73 10.72
C LYS A 15 1.29 -10.44 11.50
N GLU A 16 1.76 -10.51 12.74
CA GLU A 16 2.18 -9.32 13.46
C GLU A 16 3.46 -8.75 12.82
N LYS A 17 3.40 -7.47 12.44
CA LYS A 17 4.52 -6.69 11.90
C LYS A 17 4.69 -5.39 12.66
N GLU A 18 5.87 -4.80 12.62
CA GLU A 18 6.09 -3.46 13.15
C GLU A 18 5.19 -2.45 12.42
N LYS A 19 4.80 -1.39 13.13
CA LYS A 19 4.10 -0.28 12.47
C LYS A 19 5.08 0.41 11.52
N PRO A 20 4.63 0.87 10.34
CA PRO A 20 5.49 1.61 9.45
C PRO A 20 5.93 2.92 10.11
N THR A 21 7.10 3.40 9.72
CA THR A 21 7.60 4.73 10.02
C THR A 21 7.88 5.44 8.71
N LEU A 22 7.83 6.78 8.70
CA LEU A 22 8.16 7.55 7.50
C LEU A 22 9.58 7.21 7.03
N GLN A 23 9.75 6.87 5.76
CA GLN A 23 11.06 6.56 5.16
C GLN A 23 11.60 7.76 4.38
N SER A 24 10.70 8.60 3.84
CA SER A 24 10.99 9.83 3.12
C SER A 24 10.13 10.98 3.63
N GLU A 25 10.55 12.20 3.30
CA GLU A 25 9.85 13.43 3.64
C GLU A 25 8.59 13.65 2.80
N ASP A 26 8.41 12.89 1.73
CA ASP A 26 7.23 12.90 0.86
C ASP A 26 6.21 11.79 1.23
N ASP A 27 6.51 10.96 2.23
CA ASP A 27 5.64 9.84 2.63
C ASP A 27 4.48 10.30 3.52
N ALA A 28 3.42 9.49 3.55
CA ALA A 28 2.37 9.59 4.55
C ALA A 28 2.04 8.19 5.10
N ILE A 29 1.76 8.11 6.39
CA ILE A 29 1.23 6.89 7.03
C ILE A 29 -0.28 7.02 7.08
N VAL A 30 -0.96 6.00 6.56
CA VAL A 30 -2.42 5.92 6.54
C VAL A 30 -2.86 4.73 7.39
N ARG A 31 -3.71 4.99 8.39
CA ARG A 31 -4.44 3.92 9.07
C ARG A 31 -5.58 3.46 8.20
N VAL A 32 -5.42 2.27 7.63
CA VAL A 32 -6.43 1.61 6.83
C VAL A 32 -7.69 1.37 7.67
N THR A 33 -8.84 1.75 7.12
CA THR A 33 -10.16 1.56 7.75
C THR A 33 -11.01 0.54 7.00
N LEU A 34 -10.80 0.42 5.69
CA LEU A 34 -11.44 -0.56 4.84
C LEU A 34 -10.50 -0.89 3.67
N ALA A 35 -10.49 -2.15 3.27
CA ALA A 35 -9.84 -2.63 2.06
C ALA A 35 -10.74 -3.65 1.34
N SER A 36 -10.60 -3.76 0.03
CA SER A 36 -11.27 -4.79 -0.79
C SER A 36 -10.29 -5.88 -1.20
N ILE A 37 -10.85 -6.96 -1.77
CA ILE A 37 -10.10 -8.06 -2.36
C ILE A 37 -10.29 -7.96 -3.88
N CYS A 38 -9.18 -7.92 -4.60
CA CYS A 38 -9.16 -7.89 -6.05
C CYS A 38 -8.83 -9.28 -6.62
N SER A 39 -9.18 -9.51 -7.88
CA SER A 39 -8.79 -10.73 -8.61
C SER A 39 -7.26 -10.90 -8.69
N SER A 40 -6.49 -9.80 -8.68
CA SER A 40 -5.03 -9.83 -8.63
C SER A 40 -4.48 -10.39 -7.32
N ASP A 41 -5.18 -10.25 -6.20
CA ASP A 41 -4.80 -10.91 -4.94
C ASP A 41 -4.94 -12.44 -5.07
N LEU A 42 -5.91 -12.92 -5.86
CA LEU A 42 -6.03 -14.34 -6.19
C LEU A 42 -4.94 -14.80 -7.15
N HIS A 43 -4.51 -13.96 -8.09
CA HIS A 43 -3.35 -14.26 -8.93
C HIS A 43 -2.08 -14.41 -8.08
N ILE A 44 -1.89 -13.56 -7.06
CA ILE A 44 -0.82 -13.72 -6.07
C ILE A 44 -0.97 -15.05 -5.32
N LYS A 45 -2.19 -15.37 -4.84
CA LYS A 45 -2.48 -16.62 -4.14
C LYS A 45 -2.00 -17.84 -4.91
N HIS A 46 -2.17 -17.84 -6.23
CA HIS A 46 -1.83 -18.95 -7.11
C HIS A 46 -0.42 -18.86 -7.71
N GLY A 47 0.42 -17.94 -7.23
CA GLY A 47 1.80 -17.79 -7.67
C GLY A 47 1.96 -17.21 -9.08
N ALA A 48 0.92 -16.60 -9.64
CA ALA A 48 0.93 -16.04 -10.99
C ALA A 48 1.57 -14.64 -11.08
N VAL A 49 1.92 -14.03 -9.93
CA VAL A 49 2.57 -12.72 -9.85
C VAL A 49 4.01 -12.90 -9.34
N PRO A 50 5.04 -12.92 -10.22
CA PRO A 50 6.41 -13.24 -9.84
C PRO A 50 7.03 -12.32 -8.78
N ARG A 51 6.56 -11.07 -8.70
CA ARG A 51 7.05 -10.08 -7.71
C ARG A 51 6.47 -10.29 -6.31
N ALA A 52 5.38 -11.05 -6.18
CA ALA A 52 4.79 -11.36 -4.89
C ALA A 52 5.50 -12.57 -4.27
N VAL A 53 6.61 -12.29 -3.61
CA VAL A 53 7.43 -13.30 -2.92
C VAL A 53 6.91 -13.56 -1.49
N PRO A 54 7.17 -14.74 -0.92
CA PRO A 54 6.87 -15.04 0.48
C PRO A 54 7.29 -13.93 1.46
N GLY A 55 6.41 -13.60 2.40
CA GLY A 55 6.58 -12.55 3.41
C GLY A 55 5.99 -11.19 3.04
N ILE A 56 5.58 -10.98 1.78
CA ILE A 56 5.02 -9.70 1.33
C ILE A 56 3.64 -9.43 1.93
N THR A 57 3.41 -8.19 2.37
CA THR A 57 2.07 -7.73 2.74
C THR A 57 1.28 -7.47 1.45
N VAL A 58 0.05 -8.00 1.37
CA VAL A 58 -0.82 -7.86 0.20
C VAL A 58 -2.01 -6.95 0.47
N GLY A 59 -2.65 -6.51 -0.61
CA GLY A 59 -3.75 -5.54 -0.58
C GLY A 59 -3.32 -4.22 -1.23
N HIS A 60 -4.12 -3.76 -2.19
CA HIS A 60 -3.82 -2.57 -2.99
C HIS A 60 -5.06 -1.69 -3.24
N GLU A 61 -6.19 -2.04 -2.65
CA GLU A 61 -7.44 -1.29 -2.75
C GLU A 61 -7.87 -0.91 -1.33
N MET A 62 -7.60 0.33 -0.91
CA MET A 62 -7.82 0.73 0.48
C MET A 62 -8.21 2.20 0.65
N VAL A 63 -8.98 2.45 1.70
CA VAL A 63 -9.30 3.79 2.21
C VAL A 63 -8.92 3.87 3.68
N GLY A 64 -8.56 5.06 4.13
CA GLY A 64 -8.06 5.25 5.48
C GLY A 64 -8.05 6.68 5.95
N ILE A 65 -7.47 6.86 7.12
CA ILE A 65 -7.24 8.16 7.74
C ILE A 65 -5.72 8.39 7.79
N VAL A 66 -5.27 9.55 7.36
CA VAL A 66 -3.86 9.94 7.48
C VAL A 66 -3.51 10.07 8.97
N GLU A 67 -2.49 9.34 9.43
CA GLU A 67 -1.98 9.43 10.82
C GLU A 67 -0.75 10.34 10.92
N GLU A 68 0.15 10.27 9.93
CA GLU A 68 1.41 11.00 9.93
C GLU A 68 1.80 11.39 8.50
N THR A 69 2.48 12.52 8.34
CA THR A 69 2.98 13.00 7.04
C THR A 69 4.41 13.49 7.16
N GLY A 70 5.23 13.20 6.15
CA GLY A 70 6.54 13.79 6.00
C GLY A 70 6.46 15.30 5.73
N ARG A 71 7.56 16.01 6.02
CA ARG A 71 7.60 17.48 5.98
C ARG A 71 7.36 18.12 4.61
N ARG A 72 7.50 17.38 3.51
CA ARG A 72 7.29 17.87 2.13
C ARG A 72 5.87 17.57 1.62
N VAL A 73 5.07 16.81 2.36
CA VAL A 73 3.67 16.56 2.03
C VAL A 73 2.83 17.81 2.28
N THR A 74 2.15 18.30 1.25
CA THR A 74 1.37 19.55 1.30
C THR A 74 -0.09 19.39 0.91
N LYS A 75 -0.48 18.24 0.36
CA LYS A 75 -1.82 18.01 -0.20
C LYS A 75 -2.80 17.34 0.77
N VAL A 76 -2.29 16.68 1.80
CA VAL A 76 -3.06 15.99 2.85
C VAL A 76 -2.38 16.24 4.20
N LYS A 77 -3.12 16.08 5.29
CA LYS A 77 -2.63 16.22 6.67
C LYS A 77 -3.24 15.15 7.57
N PRO A 78 -2.71 14.93 8.79
CA PRO A 78 -3.32 14.03 9.75
C PRO A 78 -4.82 14.31 9.95
N GLU A 79 -5.59 13.24 10.17
CA GLU A 79 -7.06 13.19 10.26
C GLU A 79 -7.82 13.33 8.92
N ASP A 80 -7.16 13.63 7.79
CA ASP A 80 -7.82 13.59 6.50
C ASP A 80 -8.21 12.16 6.12
N ARG A 81 -9.42 12.00 5.53
CA ARG A 81 -9.86 10.73 4.94
C ARG A 81 -9.40 10.65 3.49
N VAL A 82 -8.72 9.56 3.15
CA VAL A 82 -8.08 9.38 1.84
C VAL A 82 -8.42 8.03 1.21
N THR A 83 -8.39 8.00 -0.12
CA THR A 83 -8.23 6.78 -0.91
C THR A 83 -6.78 6.67 -1.34
N VAL A 84 -6.21 5.46 -1.31
CA VAL A 84 -4.81 5.24 -1.67
C VAL A 84 -4.73 4.71 -3.10
N ASN A 85 -3.91 5.33 -3.94
CA ASN A 85 -3.62 4.81 -5.27
C ASN A 85 -2.66 3.62 -5.14
N VAL A 86 -2.95 2.52 -5.85
CA VAL A 86 -2.06 1.34 -5.92
C VAL A 86 -0.74 1.65 -6.61
N GLU A 87 -0.75 2.59 -7.54
CA GLU A 87 0.44 2.93 -8.32
C GLU A 87 1.27 4.02 -7.65
N THR A 88 2.58 3.80 -7.58
CA THR A 88 3.55 4.81 -7.16
C THR A 88 4.13 5.51 -8.37
N PHE A 89 3.94 6.83 -8.45
CA PHE A 89 4.46 7.67 -9.52
C PHE A 89 5.68 8.45 -9.04
N CYS A 90 6.66 8.69 -9.93
CA CYS A 90 7.79 9.56 -9.61
C CYS A 90 7.44 11.06 -9.61
N GLY A 91 6.26 11.44 -10.13
CA GLY A 91 5.78 12.83 -10.12
C GLY A 91 6.38 13.75 -11.19
N GLU A 92 7.46 13.36 -11.88
CA GLU A 92 8.25 14.29 -12.70
C GLU A 92 8.64 13.81 -14.11
N CYS A 93 8.47 12.52 -14.41
CA CYS A 93 8.87 11.95 -15.70
C CYS A 93 7.91 12.36 -16.84
N PHE A 94 8.33 12.11 -18.08
CA PHE A 94 7.53 12.38 -19.28
C PHE A 94 6.12 11.76 -19.19
N SER A 95 6.02 10.50 -18.77
CA SER A 95 4.72 9.80 -18.67
C SER A 95 3.76 10.54 -17.73
N VAL A 96 4.22 10.87 -16.51
CA VAL A 96 3.40 11.61 -15.55
C VAL A 96 2.99 12.99 -16.07
N LYS A 97 3.92 13.70 -16.75
CA LYS A 97 3.62 15.01 -17.37
C LYS A 97 2.59 14.92 -18.50
N MET A 98 2.48 13.76 -19.14
CA MET A 98 1.50 13.47 -20.19
C MET A 98 0.22 12.82 -19.65
N GLY A 99 0.13 12.55 -18.34
CA GLY A 99 -1.02 11.87 -17.73
C GLY A 99 -1.11 10.38 -18.07
N LEU A 100 0.04 9.75 -18.35
CA LEU A 100 0.19 8.32 -18.64
C LEU A 100 0.64 7.53 -17.41
#